data_AF-R6LZB1-F1
#
_entry.id   AF-R6LZB1-F1
#
_cell.length_a   1.000
_cell.length_b   1.000
_cell.length_c   1.000
_cell.angle_alpha   90.00
_cell.angle_beta   90.00
_cell.angle_gamma   90.00
#
_symmetry.space_group_name_H-M   'P 1'
#
loop_
_entity.id
_entity.type
_entity.pdbx_description
1 polymer ?
#
loop_
_entity_poly.entity_id
_entity_poly.type
_entity_poly.pdbx_seq_one_letter_code
_entity_poly.pdbx_strand_id
1 'polypeptide(L)' 'MLYTFFGDIMKVKVIDEGHEKDLEESINNFIKENNIDIIDIKFNSSCSIYGEEQIYCFSALIMYESNNKE' A
#
# COMPACT_ATOMS: atom_id res chain seq x y z
N MET A 1 16.74 2.35 16.98
CA MET A 1 17.23 3.74 17.10
C MET A 1 17.18 4.53 15.79
N LEU A 2 17.01 3.91 14.60
CA LEU A 2 16.71 4.63 13.34
C LEU A 2 15.30 5.24 13.30
N TYR A 3 14.35 4.67 14.05
CA TYR A 3 12.93 5.05 14.01
C TYR A 3 12.67 6.51 14.43
N THR A 4 13.50 7.10 15.29
CA THR A 4 13.32 8.49 15.73
C THR A 4 13.78 9.54 14.72
N PHE A 5 14.54 9.16 13.68
CA PHE A 5 15.02 10.09 12.64
C PHE A 5 14.19 10.00 11.36
N PHE A 6 13.74 8.80 10.98
CA PHE A 6 12.89 8.57 9.81
C PHE A 6 11.40 8.42 10.14
N GLY A 7 11.04 8.11 11.38
CA GLY A 7 9.66 7.81 11.77
C GLY A 7 8.71 9.00 11.74
N ASP A 8 9.23 10.22 11.85
CA ASP A 8 8.40 11.44 11.74
C ASP A 8 8.10 11.82 10.28
N ILE A 9 8.87 11.30 9.31
CA ILE A 9 8.75 11.57 7.86
C ILE A 9 8.10 10.42 7.10
N MET A 10 8.32 9.19 7.56
CA MET A 10 7.78 7.97 6.96
C MET A 10 6.30 7.83 7.24
N LYS A 11 5.53 7.59 6.18
CA LYS A 11 4.10 7.33 6.19
C LYS A 11 3.80 5.97 5.58
N VAL A 12 2.65 5.45 5.95
CA VAL A 12 2.16 4.16 5.46
C VAL A 12 0.78 4.34 4.86
N LYS A 13 0.56 3.76 3.68
CA LYS A 13 -0.75 3.62 3.05
C LYS A 13 -1.06 2.14 2.88
N VAL A 14 -2.24 1.73 3.33
CA VAL A 14 -2.77 0.39 3.08
C VAL A 14 -3.90 0.52 2.07
N ILE A 15 -3.88 -0.35 1.06
CA ILE A 15 -4.90 -0.45 0.01
C ILE A 15 -5.29 -1.91 -0.09
N ASP A 16 -6.58 -2.19 -0.14
CA ASP A 16 -7.15 -3.52 -0.31
C ASP A 16 -8.21 -3.51 -1.42
N GLU A 17 -8.20 -4.54 -2.27
CA GLU A 17 -9.08 -4.69 -3.42
C GLU A 17 -9.47 -6.16 -3.64
N GLY A 18 -10.62 -6.39 -4.28
CA GLY A 18 -11.11 -7.72 -4.64
C GLY A 18 -10.42 -8.34 -5.86
N HIS A 19 -9.76 -7.52 -6.67
CA HIS A 19 -9.03 -7.95 -7.87
C HIS A 19 -7.63 -7.34 -7.94
N GLU A 20 -6.68 -8.15 -8.42
CA GLU A 20 -5.27 -7.76 -8.55
C GLU A 20 -5.07 -6.54 -9.46
N LYS A 21 -5.85 -6.45 -10.55
CA LYS A 21 -5.77 -5.33 -11.50
C LYS A 21 -6.24 -4.01 -10.89
N ASP A 22 -7.29 -4.07 -10.08
CA ASP A 22 -7.81 -2.88 -9.38
C ASP A 22 -6.80 -2.40 -8.34
N LEU A 23 -6.13 -3.35 -7.65
CA LEU A 23 -5.05 -3.02 -6.71
C LEU A 23 -3.87 -2.34 -7.42
N GLU A 24 -3.46 -2.84 -8.57
CA GLU A 24 -2.40 -2.23 -9.38
C GLU A 24 -2.76 -0.79 -9.78
N GLU A 25 -3.98 -0.56 -10.25
CA GLU A 25 -4.44 0.76 -10.65
C GLU A 25 -4.51 1.72 -9.45
N SER A 26 -5.06 1.28 -8.32
CA SER A 26 -5.13 2.05 -7.08
C SER A 26 -3.74 2.44 -6.53
N ILE A 27 -2.76 1.52 -6.58
CA ILE A 27 -1.37 1.82 -6.17
C ILE A 27 -0.73 2.83 -7.12
N ASN A 28 -0.85 2.63 -8.44
CA ASN A 28 -0.25 3.52 -9.44
C ASN A 28 -0.84 4.94 -9.36
N ASN A 29 -2.15 5.05 -9.17
CA ASN A 29 -2.83 6.33 -8.99
C ASN A 29 -2.34 7.04 -7.72
N PHE A 30 -2.22 6.31 -6.60
CA PHE A 30 -1.69 6.86 -5.35
C PHE A 30 -0.27 7.44 -5.51
N ILE A 31 0.62 6.71 -6.18
CA ILE A 31 2.01 7.14 -6.40
C ILE A 31 2.05 8.40 -7.28
N LYS A 32 1.24 8.42 -8.35
CA LYS A 32 1.20 9.51 -9.32
C LYS A 32 0.67 10.82 -8.72
N GLU A 33 -0.34 10.75 -7.87
CA GLU A 33 -1.00 11.93 -7.31
C GLU A 33 -0.19 12.62 -6.21
N ASN A 34 0.58 11.85 -5.42
CA ASN A 34 1.17 12.35 -4.18
C ASN A 34 2.65 12.77 -4.30
N ASN A 35 3.30 12.54 -5.45
CA ASN A 35 4.72 12.84 -5.68
C ASN A 35 5.62 12.42 -4.51
N ILE A 36 5.48 11.16 -4.10
CA ILE A 36 6.09 10.56 -2.90
C ILE A 36 7.34 9.76 -3.26
N ASP A 37 8.29 9.71 -2.32
CA ASP A 37 9.43 8.79 -2.42
C ASP A 37 9.04 7.45 -1.78
N ILE A 38 9.01 6.39 -2.58
CA ILE A 38 8.62 5.06 -2.10
C ILE A 38 9.81 4.41 -1.41
N ILE A 39 9.59 3.96 -0.18
CA ILE A 39 10.57 3.18 0.58
C ILE A 39 10.42 1.70 0.21
N ASP A 40 9.21 1.16 0.31
CA ASP A 40 8.93 -0.25 0.09
C ASP A 40 7.42 -0.51 -0.11
N ILE A 41 7.07 -1.55 -0.84
CA ILE A 41 5.68 -1.99 -1.08
C ILE A 41 5.59 -3.46 -0.75
N LYS A 42 4.75 -3.80 0.23
CA LYS A 42 4.51 -5.17 0.67
C LYS A 42 3.14 -5.63 0.21
N PHE A 43 3.11 -6.54 -0.75
CA PHE A 43 1.89 -7.20 -1.21
C PHE A 43 1.53 -8.37 -0.29
N ASN A 44 0.23 -8.55 -0.04
CA ASN A 44 -0.31 -9.71 0.65
C ASN A 44 -1.66 -10.08 0.04
N SER A 45 -1.90 -11.37 -0.13
CA SER A 45 -3.19 -11.91 -0.55
C SER A 45 -3.69 -12.87 0.50
N SER A 46 -4.96 -12.73 0.84
CA SER A 46 -5.66 -13.67 1.71
C SER A 46 -6.86 -14.24 0.96
N CYS A 47 -7.19 -15.47 1.30
CA CYS A 47 -8.35 -16.15 0.75
C CYS A 47 -9.15 -16.73 1.90
N SER A 48 -10.47 -16.54 1.85
CA SER A 48 -11.40 -17.13 2.78
C SER A 48 -12.49 -17.87 2.01
N ILE A 49 -12.98 -18.96 2.59
CA ILE A 49 -14.10 -19.73 2.06
C ILE A 49 -15.31 -19.41 2.93
N TYR A 50 -16.38 -18.94 2.29
CA TYR A 50 -17.66 -18.67 2.96
C TYR A 50 -18.75 -19.47 2.25
N GLY A 51 -19.14 -20.60 2.86
CA GLY A 51 -20.05 -21.56 2.22
C GLY A 51 -19.39 -22.21 1.00
N GLU A 52 -19.99 -22.05 -0.18
CA GLU A 52 -19.45 -22.53 -1.47
C GLU A 52 -18.67 -21.45 -2.24
N GLU A 53 -18.64 -20.21 -1.73
CA GLU A 53 -17.97 -19.08 -2.39
C GLU A 53 -16.53 -18.90 -1.86
N GLN A 54 -15.62 -18.57 -2.78
CA GLN A 54 -14.23 -18.24 -2.48
C GLN A 54 -14.02 -16.73 -2.61
N ILE A 55 -13.65 -16.09 -1.51
CA ILE A 55 -13.41 -14.64 -1.45
C ILE A 55 -11.90 -14.43 -1.45
N TYR A 56 -11.42 -13.64 -2.42
CA TYR A 56 -10.04 -13.20 -2.49
C TYR A 56 -9.95 -11.74 -2.02
N CYS A 57 -8.98 -11.46 -1.16
CA CYS A 57 -8.65 -10.10 -0.75
C CYS A 57 -7.17 -9.86 -1.05
N PHE A 58 -6.92 -8.96 -1.98
CA PHE A 58 -5.58 -8.51 -2.34
C PHE A 58 -5.32 -7.21 -1.60
N SER A 59 -4.14 -7.07 -1.02
CA SER A 59 -3.78 -5.87 -0.27
C SER A 59 -2.32 -5.53 -0.48
N ALA A 60 -2.01 -4.25 -0.39
CA ALA A 60 -0.65 -3.75 -0.40
C ALA A 60 -0.47 -2.71 0.70
N LEU A 61 0.66 -2.83 1.40
CA LEU A 61 1.16 -1.83 2.32
C LEU A 61 2.29 -1.07 1.64
N ILE A 62 2.09 0.21 1.42
CA ILE A 62 3.05 1.12 0.82
C ILE A 62 3.68 1.94 1.94
N MET A 63 5.00 1.84 2.09
CA MET A 63 5.79 2.74 2.93
C MET A 63 6.42 3.80 2.05
N TYR A 64 6.24 5.06 2.41
CA TYR A 64 6.69 6.18 1.62
C TYR A 64 7.08 7.37 2.49
N GLU A 65 7.85 8.29 1.94
CA GLU A 65 8.16 9.58 2.56
C GLU A 65 7.39 10.69 1.84
N SER A 66 6.81 11.60 2.61
CA SER A 66 6.29 12.85 2.04
C SER A 66 7.47 13.75 1.71
N ASN A 67 7.75 13.95 0.43
CA ASN A 67 8.65 14.99 -0.03
C ASN A 67 8.04 16.37 0.26
N ASN A 68 8.21 16.87 1.49
CA ASN A 68 8.15 18.30 1.76
C ASN A 68 9.45 18.93 1.25
N LYS A 69 9.69 18.86 -0.06
CA LYS A 69 10.66 19.76 -0.69
C LYS A 69 9.96 21.10 -0.84
N GLU A 70 10.07 21.92 0.21
CA GLU A 70 9.91 23.37 0.09
C GLU A 70 10.87 23.93 -0.97
#